data_AF-A0A0A1ZLC8-F1
#
_entry.id   AF-A0A0A1ZLC8-F1
#
_cell.length_a   1.000
_cell.length_b   1.000
_cell.length_c   1.000
_cell.angle_alpha   90.00
_cell.angle_beta   90.00
_cell.angle_gamma   90.00
#
_symmetry.space_group_name_H-M   'P 1'
#
loop_
_entity.id
_entity.type
_entity.pdbx_description
1 polymer ?
#
loop_
_entity_poly.entity_id
_entity_poly.type
_entity_poly.pdbx_seq_one_letter_code
_entity_poly.pdbx_strand_id
1 'polypeptide(L)' 'MVPNLIGAMCAITWHIYDNQDALYGLVTLQGIFTFIGNSTLALASMKIFRGSESYE' A
#
# COMPACT_ATOMS: atom_id res chain seq x y z
N MET A 1 8.43 -3.14 -6.96
CA MET A 1 7.48 -4.20 -7.37
C MET A 1 6.50 -4.60 -6.25
N VAL A 2 6.90 -4.51 -4.98
CA VAL A 2 6.03 -4.78 -3.80
C VAL A 2 4.72 -3.94 -3.76
N PRO A 3 4.69 -2.64 -4.13
CA PRO A 3 3.46 -1.84 -4.10
C PRO A 3 2.35 -2.37 -5.01
N ASN A 4 2.74 -2.84 -6.20
CA ASN A 4 1.82 -3.35 -7.21
C ASN A 4 1.21 -4.70 -6.78
N LEU A 5 1.98 -5.51 -6.04
CA LEU A 5 1.51 -6.78 -5.49
C LEU A 5 0.52 -6.57 -4.33
N ILE A 6 0.77 -5.58 -3.46
CA ILE A 6 -0.13 -5.23 -2.35
C ILE A 6 -1.46 -4.67 -2.87
N GLY A 7 -1.42 -3.83 -3.92
CA GLY A 7 -2.64 -3.35 -4.59
C GLY A 7 -3.47 -4.48 -5.21
N ALA A 8 -2.81 -5.44 -5.86
CA ALA A 8 -3.47 -6.63 -6.41
C ALA A 8 -4.10 -7.50 -5.31
N MET A 9 -3.43 -7.67 -4.17
CA MET A 9 -4.02 -8.35 -3.00
C MET A 9 -5.25 -7.59 -2.49
N CYS A 10 -5.21 -6.26 -2.40
CA CYS A 10 -6.35 -5.45 -1.96
C CYS A 10 -7.59 -5.61 -2.88
N ALA A 11 -7.38 -5.68 -4.20
CA ALA A 11 -8.46 -5.93 -5.16
C ALA A 11 -9.07 -7.33 -5.04
N ILE A 12 -8.23 -8.36 -4.83
CA ILE A 12 -8.70 -9.75 -4.59
C ILE A 12 -9.46 -9.84 -3.26
N THR A 13 -9.04 -9.07 -2.25
CA THR A 13 -9.69 -9.06 -0.93
C THR A 13 -11.04 -8.34 -1.00
N TRP A 14 -11.14 -7.23 -1.74
CA TRP A 14 -12.43 -6.58 -1.98
C TRP A 14 -13.44 -7.53 -2.64
N HIS A 15 -13.02 -8.30 -3.66
CA HIS A 15 -13.90 -9.28 -4.31
C HIS A 15 -14.31 -10.46 -3.43
N ILE A 16 -13.47 -10.90 -2.48
CA ILE A 16 -13.81 -12.00 -1.55
C ILE A 16 -14.71 -11.52 -0.41
N TYR A 17 -14.56 -10.27 0.03
CA TYR A 17 -15.18 -9.74 1.24
C TYR A 17 -16.50 -8.98 0.98
N ASP A 18 -16.79 -8.59 -0.26
CA ASP A 18 -18.10 -8.00 -0.66
C ASP A 18 -19.27 -9.00 -0.49
N ASN A 19 -18.97 -10.29 -0.32
CA ASN A 19 -19.96 -11.34 -0.16
C ASN A 19 -20.47 -11.51 1.29
N GLN A 20 -19.77 -10.98 2.31
CA GLN A 20 -20.17 -11.10 3.72
C GLN A 20 -19.94 -9.80 4.52
N ASP A 21 -21.03 -9.13 4.94
CA ASP A 21 -21.02 -7.83 5.63
C ASP A 21 -20.10 -7.78 6.87
N ALA A 22 -19.98 -8.88 7.62
CA ALA A 22 -19.16 -8.95 8.83
C ALA A 22 -17.66 -8.74 8.57
N LEU A 23 -17.22 -8.92 7.33
CA LEU A 23 -15.82 -8.97 6.94
C LEU A 23 -15.33 -7.64 6.35
N TYR A 24 -16.24 -6.72 6.01
CA TYR A 24 -15.94 -5.41 5.39
C TYR A 24 -14.91 -4.55 6.16
N GLY A 25 -14.87 -4.69 7.49
CA GLY A 25 -13.89 -4.01 8.34
C GLY A 25 -12.44 -4.40 8.04
N LEU A 26 -12.17 -5.65 7.64
CA LEU A 26 -10.82 -6.10 7.27
C LEU A 26 -10.33 -5.44 5.97
N VAL A 27 -11.21 -5.22 5.00
CA VAL A 27 -10.87 -4.55 3.74
C VAL A 27 -10.49 -3.09 3.99
N THR A 28 -11.21 -2.42 4.90
CA THR A 28 -10.90 -1.04 5.29
C THR A 28 -9.52 -0.96 5.96
N LEU A 29 -9.24 -1.88 6.89
CA LEU A 29 -7.94 -1.98 7.56
C LEU A 29 -6.81 -2.26 6.56
N GLN A 30 -7.03 -3.16 5.61
CA GLN A 30 -6.08 -3.46 4.54
C GLN A 30 -5.82 -2.24 3.63
N GLY A 31 -6.86 -1.47 3.30
CA GLY A 31 -6.72 -0.22 2.55
C GLY A 31 -5.84 0.80 3.28
N ILE A 32 -6.03 0.93 4.61
CA ILE A 32 -5.21 1.81 5.47
C ILE A 32 -3.74 1.36 5.46
N PHE A 33 -3.47 0.06 5.68
CA PHE A 33 -2.09 -0.46 5.66
C PHE A 33 -1.42 -0.26 4.29
N THR A 34 -2.18 -0.41 3.20
CA THR A 34 -1.69 -0.18 1.83
C THR A 34 -1.33 1.29 1.62
N PHE A 35 -2.18 2.21 2.08
CA PHE A 35 -1.91 3.65 2.01
C PHE A 35 -0.63 4.02 2.79
N ILE A 36 -0.53 3.57 4.05
CA ILE A 36 0.64 3.83 4.90
C ILE A 36 1.93 3.26 4.27
N GLY A 37 1.87 2.03 3.76
CA GLY A 37 3.02 1.39 3.12
C GLY A 37 3.51 2.15 1.89
N ASN A 38 2.59 2.60 1.02
CA ASN A 38 2.93 3.37 -0.17
C ASN A 38 3.47 4.77 0.16
N SER A 39 2.86 5.47 1.13
CA SER A 39 3.36 6.77 1.60
C SER A 39 4.75 6.65 2.20
N THR A 40 5.01 5.61 3.01
CA THR A 40 6.33 5.35 3.59
C THR A 40 7.36 5.10 2.51
N LEU A 41 7.02 4.30 1.50
CA LEU A 41 7.93 4.02 0.39
C LEU A 41 8.22 5.27 -0.45
N ALA A 42 7.22 6.11 -0.71
CA ALA A 42 7.40 7.38 -1.41
C ALA A 42 8.31 8.34 -0.64
N LEU A 43 8.17 8.43 0.69
CA LEU A 43 9.06 9.22 1.52
C LEU A 43 10.48 8.66 1.53
N ALA A 44 10.63 7.33 1.59
CA ALA A 44 11.93 6.67 1.53
C ALA A 44 12.63 6.91 0.19
N SER A 45 11.93 6.80 -0.93
CA SER A 45 12.49 7.08 -2.26
C SER A 45 12.86 8.55 -2.41
N MET A 46 12.04 9.48 -1.93
CA MET A 46 12.38 10.91 -1.91
C MET A 46 13.63 11.20 -1.07
N LYS A 47 13.77 10.56 0.09
CA LYS A 47 14.95 10.73 0.95
C LYS A 47 16.22 10.20 0.27
N ILE A 48 16.13 9.04 -0.39
CA ILE A 48 17.25 8.47 -1.15
C ILE A 48 17.60 9.37 -2.33
N PHE A 49 16.63 9.84 -3.10
CA PHE A 49 16.84 10.72 -4.26
C PHE A 49 17.55 12.03 -3.85
N ARG A 50 17.05 12.71 -2.81
CA ARG A 50 17.66 13.93 -2.27
C ARG A 50 19.06 13.68 -1.67
N GLY A 51 19.30 12.48 -1.13
CA GLY A 51 20.61 12.07 -0.66
C GLY A 51 21.58 11.83 -1.81
N SER A 52 21.15 11.16 -2.87
CA SER A 52 21.93 10.94 -4.09
C SER A 52 22.30 12.23 -4.81
N GLU A 53 21.42 13.24 -4.83
CA GLU A 53 21.69 14.56 -5.42
C GLU A 53 22.82 15.33 -4.70
N SER A 54 23.18 14.95 -3.47
CA SER A 54 24.31 15.53 -2.72
C SER A 54 25.65 14.83 -2.97
N TYR A 55 25.66 13.73 -3.73
CA TYR A 55 26.88 12.96 -4.06
C TYR A 55 27.35 13.14 -5.52
N GLU A 56 26.66 13.97 -6.31
CA GLU A 56 27.15 14.51 -7.60
C GLU A 56 27.63 15.95 -7.45
#